data_AF-A0A964ARA3-F1
#
_entry.id   AF-A0A964ARA3-F1
#
_cell.length_a   1.000
_cell.length_b   1.000
_cell.length_c   1.000
_cell.angle_alpha   90.00
_cell.angle_beta   90.00
_cell.angle_gamma   90.00
#
_symmetry.space_group_name_H-M   'P 1'
#
loop_
_entity.id
_entity.type
_entity.pdbx_description
1 polymer ?
#
loop_
_entity_poly.entity_id
_entity_poly.type
_entity_poly.pdbx_seq_one_letter_code
_entity_poly.pdbx_strand_id
1 'polypeptide(L)'
;MTIILSVDLHNAARRSDGDPSTWSDDELTRAICRYHRFLELVAEDPNRPIAPTRDIDEVWHLHMLSPRAYFEDCQQLFGEILDHDGGFGKGEGELPQLLSTFEDTAARWQAKFGEPYVQQTKHEDMKNCWHDCQGRCWHACKSNVEVTQAK
;
A
#
# COMPACT_ATOMS: atom_id res chain seq x y z
N MET A 1 11.24 -8.30 -15.02
CA MET A 1 12.18 -7.30 -14.48
C MET A 1 12.34 -7.62 -13.00
N THR A 2 13.56 -7.81 -12.49
CA THR A 2 13.72 -8.14 -11.06
C THR A 2 13.75 -6.84 -10.26
N ILE A 3 12.68 -6.54 -9.53
CA ILE A 3 12.64 -5.41 -8.60
C ILE A 3 13.40 -5.80 -7.33
N ILE A 4 14.43 -5.02 -6.99
CA ILE A 4 15.16 -5.13 -5.72
C ILE A 4 14.89 -3.84 -4.96
N LEU A 5 14.28 -3.97 -3.78
CA LEU A 5 14.02 -2.83 -2.90
C LEU A 5 15.23 -2.61 -2.01
N SER A 6 15.51 -1.35 -1.68
CA SER A 6 16.61 -0.96 -0.81
C SER A 6 16.31 -1.21 0.68
N VAL A 7 15.08 -1.61 1.01
CA VAL A 7 14.62 -1.93 2.37
C VAL A 7 14.40 -3.44 2.59
N ASP A 8 14.77 -3.92 3.77
CA ASP A 8 14.40 -5.25 4.26
C ASP A 8 12.97 -5.22 4.83
N LEU A 9 11.99 -5.56 3.99
CA LEU A 9 10.57 -5.56 4.36
C LEU A 9 10.21 -6.62 5.39
N HIS A 10 10.94 -7.75 5.45
CA HIS A 10 10.72 -8.75 6.50
C HIS A 10 11.07 -8.18 7.87
N ASN A 11 12.24 -7.57 8.00
CA ASN A 11 12.67 -6.92 9.24
C ASN A 11 11.81 -5.68 9.57
N ALA A 12 11.39 -4.91 8.55
CA ALA A 12 10.46 -3.80 8.75
C ALA A 12 9.13 -4.28 9.35
N ALA A 13 8.54 -5.34 8.80
CA ALA A 13 7.30 -5.93 9.32
C ALA A 13 7.43 -6.40 10.77
N ARG A 14 8.51 -7.11 11.10
CA ARG A 14 8.77 -7.64 12.45
C ARG A 14 8.93 -6.56 13.52
N ARG A 15 9.28 -5.33 13.13
CA ARG A 15 9.42 -4.17 14.04
C ARG A 15 8.24 -3.20 13.99
N SER A 16 7.29 -3.41 13.08
CA SER A 16 6.12 -2.55 12.95
C SER A 16 5.12 -2.79 14.08
N ASP A 17 4.43 -1.73 14.51
CA ASP A 17 3.18 -1.89 15.23
C ASP A 17 2.08 -2.24 14.21
N GLY A 18 1.33 -3.32 14.38
CA GLY A 18 0.23 -3.69 13.49
C GLY A 18 0.25 -5.11 12.94
N ASP A 19 -0.69 -5.40 12.04
CA ASP A 19 -0.90 -6.72 11.44
C ASP A 19 0.37 -7.37 10.86
N PRO A 20 1.25 -6.66 10.11
CA PRO A 20 2.43 -7.30 9.54
C PRO A 20 3.37 -7.95 10.57
N SER A 21 3.40 -7.43 11.80
CA SER A 21 4.19 -8.02 12.90
C SER A 21 3.64 -9.38 13.35
N THR A 22 2.33 -9.60 13.18
CA THR A 22 1.61 -10.80 13.64
C THR A 22 1.47 -11.88 12.56
N TRP A 23 1.72 -11.55 11.30
CA TRP A 23 1.68 -12.50 10.19
C TRP A 23 2.73 -13.60 10.35
N SER A 24 2.35 -14.82 9.97
CA SER A 24 3.31 -15.92 9.80
C SER A 24 4.34 -15.58 8.72
N ASP A 25 5.51 -16.21 8.77
CA ASP A 25 6.57 -16.01 7.75
C ASP A 25 6.06 -16.26 6.33
N ASP A 26 5.17 -17.24 6.17
CA ASP A 26 4.55 -17.60 4.89
C ASP A 26 3.57 -16.52 4.40
N GLU A 27 2.75 -15.95 5.28
CA GLU A 27 1.83 -14.86 4.94
C GLU A 27 2.60 -13.60 4.56
N LEU A 28 3.59 -13.23 5.35
CA LEU A 28 4.44 -12.07 5.09
C LEU A 28 5.22 -12.21 3.78
N THR A 29 5.80 -13.38 3.54
CA THR A 29 6.51 -13.66 2.28
C THR A 29 5.58 -13.57 1.07
N ARG A 30 4.35 -14.08 1.18
CA ARG A 30 3.35 -13.92 0.10
C ARG A 30 2.96 -12.46 -0.12
N ALA A 31 2.72 -11.69 0.94
CA ALA A 31 2.37 -10.28 0.84
C ALA A 31 3.50 -9.45 0.21
N ILE A 32 4.76 -9.69 0.61
CA ILE A 32 5.94 -9.04 0.01
C ILE A 32 6.06 -9.40 -1.47
N CYS A 33 5.94 -10.68 -1.83
CA CYS A 33 5.95 -11.10 -3.24
C CYS A 33 4.86 -10.39 -4.07
N ARG A 34 3.66 -10.21 -3.50
CA ARG A 34 2.57 -9.50 -4.15
C ARG A 34 2.84 -8.00 -4.26
N TYR A 35 3.46 -7.39 -3.27
CA TYR A 35 3.91 -5.99 -3.33
C TYR A 35 4.96 -5.77 -4.43
N HIS A 36 5.93 -6.68 -4.59
CA HIS A 36 6.86 -6.61 -5.72
C HIS A 36 6.13 -6.65 -7.07
N ARG A 37 5.16 -7.56 -7.24
CA ARG A 37 4.32 -7.63 -8.45
C ARG A 37 3.47 -6.38 -8.66
N PHE A 38 2.99 -5.76 -7.58
CA PHE A 38 2.27 -4.50 -7.64
C PHE A 38 3.16 -3.38 -8.20
N LEU A 39 4.40 -3.25 -7.71
CA LEU A 39 5.37 -2.29 -8.25
C LEU A 39 5.71 -2.58 -9.71
N GLU A 40 5.80 -3.85 -10.11
CA GLU A 40 5.97 -4.21 -11.53
C GLU A 40 4.78 -3.77 -12.39
N LEU A 41 3.57 -3.72 -11.83
CA LEU A 41 2.38 -3.26 -12.53
C LEU A 41 2.36 -1.73 -12.66
N VAL A 42 2.78 -1.02 -11.61
CA VAL A 42 2.95 0.45 -11.63
C VAL A 42 4.00 0.84 -12.66
N ALA A 43 5.15 0.16 -12.69
CA ALA A 43 6.25 0.49 -13.61
C ALA A 43 5.89 0.38 -15.10
N GLU A 44 4.85 -0.38 -15.46
CA GLU A 44 4.36 -0.46 -16.84
C GLU A 44 3.60 0.79 -17.29
N ASP A 45 2.96 1.49 -16.36
CA ASP A 45 2.18 2.70 -16.62
C ASP A 45 2.08 3.58 -15.36
N PRO A 46 3.16 4.32 -15.01
CA PRO A 46 3.25 5.04 -13.74
C PRO A 46 2.19 6.13 -13.54
N ASN A 47 1.62 6.65 -14.63
CA ASN A 47 0.61 7.72 -14.60
C ASN A 47 -0.82 7.20 -14.42
N ARG A 48 -1.01 5.88 -14.46
CA ARG A 48 -2.34 5.27 -14.36
C ARG A 48 -2.69 5.00 -12.91
N PRO A 49 -3.88 5.43 -12.45
CA PRO A 49 -4.35 5.12 -11.11
C PRO A 49 -4.29 3.62 -10.80
N ILE A 50 -3.93 3.30 -9.56
CA ILE A 50 -3.80 1.92 -9.09
C ILE A 50 -4.35 1.80 -7.68
N ALA A 51 -5.01 0.68 -7.35
CA ALA A 51 -5.54 0.43 -6.02
C ALA A 51 -4.98 -0.88 -5.44
N PRO A 52 -4.29 -0.84 -4.29
CA PRO A 52 -3.73 -2.03 -3.66
C PRO A 52 -4.82 -2.90 -3.01
N THR A 53 -4.57 -4.21 -2.88
CA THR A 53 -5.28 -5.02 -1.87
C THR A 53 -4.70 -4.76 -0.48
N ARG A 54 -5.42 -5.12 0.58
CA ARG A 54 -5.01 -4.85 1.97
C ARG A 54 -3.59 -5.33 2.30
N ASP A 55 -3.25 -6.55 1.91
CA ASP A 55 -1.92 -7.12 2.16
C ASP A 55 -0.80 -6.35 1.43
N ILE A 56 -1.08 -5.91 0.20
CA ILE A 56 -0.17 -5.08 -0.60
C ILE A 56 -0.01 -3.70 0.05
N ASP A 57 -1.12 -3.09 0.49
CA ASP A 57 -1.15 -1.77 1.11
C ASP A 57 -0.37 -1.73 2.43
N GLU A 58 -0.52 -2.74 3.27
CA GLU A 58 0.24 -2.87 4.52
C GLU A 58 1.75 -2.99 4.26
N VAL A 59 2.17 -3.75 3.26
CA VAL A 59 3.59 -3.84 2.88
C VAL A 59 4.08 -2.53 2.26
N TRP A 60 3.24 -1.84 1.49
CA TRP A 60 3.56 -0.53 0.93
C TRP A 60 3.81 0.50 2.04
N HIS A 61 2.99 0.52 3.10
CA HIS A 61 3.25 1.35 4.27
C HIS A 61 4.60 1.05 4.93
N LEU A 62 4.98 -0.22 5.07
CA LEU A 62 6.31 -0.58 5.61
C LEU A 62 7.45 0.00 4.75
N HIS A 63 7.29 0.01 3.43
CA HIS A 63 8.25 0.62 2.53
C HIS A 63 8.31 2.15 2.72
N MET A 64 7.16 2.82 2.77
CA MET A 64 7.06 4.28 2.97
C MET A 64 7.67 4.74 4.32
N LEU A 65 7.62 3.91 5.36
CA LEU A 65 8.25 4.17 6.66
C LEU A 65 9.79 4.19 6.61
N SER A 66 10.40 3.81 5.48
CA SER A 66 11.81 4.05 5.18
C SER A 66 11.93 5.12 4.09
N PRO A 67 11.68 6.42 4.39
CA PRO A 67 11.41 7.44 3.38
C PRO A 67 12.54 7.65 2.37
N ARG A 68 13.80 7.47 2.79
CA ARG A 68 14.95 7.54 1.88
C ARG A 68 14.96 6.38 0.89
N ALA A 69 14.79 5.16 1.38
CA ALA A 69 14.70 3.95 0.56
C ALA A 69 13.51 4.04 -0.40
N TYR A 70 12.34 4.44 0.12
CA TYR A 70 11.14 4.63 -0.68
C TYR A 70 11.34 5.63 -1.82
N PHE A 71 11.96 6.77 -1.53
CA PHE A 71 12.27 7.77 -2.55
C PHE A 71 13.24 7.21 -3.61
N GLU A 72 14.36 6.62 -3.19
CA GLU A 72 15.37 6.07 -4.11
C GLU A 72 14.78 4.97 -5.00
N ASP A 73 14.00 4.05 -4.43
CA ASP A 73 13.35 2.96 -5.16
C ASP A 73 12.27 3.50 -6.12
N CYS A 74 11.45 4.46 -5.70
CA CYS A 74 10.45 5.07 -6.58
C CYS A 74 11.09 5.84 -7.74
N GLN A 75 12.15 6.61 -7.48
CA GLN A 75 12.91 7.29 -8.53
C GLN A 75 13.50 6.29 -9.52
N GLN A 76 14.01 5.15 -9.05
CA GLN A 76 14.57 4.12 -9.92
C GLN A 76 13.50 3.41 -10.77
N LEU A 77 12.35 3.10 -10.17
CA LEU A 77 11.30 2.29 -10.81
C LEU A 77 10.36 3.12 -11.68
N PHE A 78 10.04 4.35 -11.26
CA PHE A 78 8.96 5.16 -11.82
C PHE A 78 9.43 6.53 -12.31
N GLY A 79 10.59 7.01 -11.84
CA GLY A 79 11.09 8.37 -12.11
C GLY A 79 10.46 9.46 -11.23
N GLU A 80 9.46 9.11 -10.41
CA GLU A 80 8.78 9.98 -9.46
C GLU A 80 8.34 9.18 -8.23
N ILE A 81 7.90 9.88 -7.19
CA ILE A 81 7.32 9.22 -6.01
C ILE A 81 5.97 8.64 -6.42
N LEU A 82 5.75 7.35 -6.15
CA LEU A 82 4.41 6.79 -6.20
C LEU A 82 3.60 7.35 -5.03
N ASP A 83 2.64 8.22 -5.30
CA ASP A 83 1.86 8.87 -4.23
C ASP A 83 0.86 7.89 -3.60
N HIS A 84 0.63 8.05 -2.30
CA HIS A 84 -0.33 7.24 -1.54
C HIS A 84 -1.41 8.13 -0.95
N ASP A 85 -2.64 7.96 -1.45
CA ASP A 85 -3.83 8.60 -0.88
C ASP A 85 -4.68 7.56 -0.14
N GLY A 86 -4.34 7.31 1.13
CA GLY A 86 -5.14 6.45 2.02
C GLY A 86 -6.54 7.00 2.35
N GLY A 87 -6.88 8.20 1.88
CA GLY A 87 -8.21 8.79 1.97
C GLY A 87 -9.08 8.56 0.74
N PHE A 88 -8.50 8.15 -0.39
CA PHE A 88 -9.19 8.05 -1.67
C PHE A 88 -10.43 7.15 -1.58
N GLY A 89 -11.57 7.69 -2.01
CA GLY A 89 -12.87 7.02 -1.93
C GLY A 89 -13.76 7.50 -0.77
N LYS A 90 -13.25 8.38 0.11
CA LYS A 90 -14.03 9.04 1.17
C LYS A 90 -14.65 10.37 0.72
N GLY A 91 -14.09 11.01 -0.30
CA GLY A 91 -14.59 12.26 -0.84
C GLY A 91 -15.91 12.09 -1.59
N GLU A 92 -16.64 13.20 -1.77
CA GLU A 92 -17.89 13.20 -2.49
C GLU A 92 -17.67 12.72 -3.93
N GLY A 93 -18.33 11.61 -4.26
CA GLY A 93 -18.29 11.05 -5.60
C GLY A 93 -17.00 10.31 -5.94
N GLU A 94 -16.08 10.05 -4.99
CA GLU A 94 -14.80 9.32 -5.20
C GLU A 94 -14.91 7.78 -5.15
N LEU A 95 -15.91 7.27 -4.41
CA LEU A 95 -16.10 5.82 -4.25
C LEU A 95 -16.25 5.08 -5.60
N PRO A 96 -17.04 5.58 -6.58
CA PRO A 96 -17.11 4.96 -7.90
C PRO A 96 -15.77 4.89 -8.65
N GLN A 97 -14.91 5.90 -8.52
CA GLN A 97 -13.59 5.92 -9.17
C GLN A 97 -12.63 4.98 -8.47
N LEU A 98 -12.68 4.88 -7.13
CA LEU A 98 -11.94 3.86 -6.39
C LEU A 98 -12.32 2.46 -6.87
N LEU A 99 -13.62 2.16 -6.97
CA LEU A 99 -14.10 0.87 -7.44
C LEU A 99 -13.63 0.57 -8.87
N SER A 100 -13.76 1.54 -9.79
CA SER A 100 -13.29 1.39 -11.17
C SER A 100 -11.77 1.20 -11.26
N THR A 101 -11.01 1.93 -10.43
CA THR A 101 -9.54 1.81 -10.35
C THR A 101 -9.13 0.43 -9.84
N PHE A 102 -9.85 -0.10 -8.85
CA PHE A 102 -9.63 -1.43 -8.32
C PHE A 102 -9.93 -2.53 -9.33
N GLU A 103 -11.04 -2.43 -10.06
CA GLU A 103 -11.40 -3.36 -11.13
C GLU A 103 -10.36 -3.36 -12.26
N ASP A 104 -9.89 -2.18 -12.66
CA ASP A 104 -8.82 -2.04 -13.65
C ASP A 104 -7.51 -2.67 -13.18
N THR A 105 -7.12 -2.39 -11.92
CA THR A 105 -5.92 -2.98 -11.32
C THR A 105 -6.03 -4.50 -11.29
N ALA A 106 -7.19 -5.04 -10.91
CA ALA A 106 -7.44 -6.47 -10.87
C ALA A 106 -7.37 -7.12 -12.26
N ALA A 107 -7.93 -6.47 -13.28
CA ALA A 107 -7.89 -6.95 -14.66
C ALA A 107 -6.45 -6.99 -15.20
N ARG A 108 -5.68 -5.92 -14.96
CA ARG A 108 -4.25 -5.84 -15.35
C ARG A 108 -3.42 -6.89 -14.62
N TRP A 109 -3.65 -7.09 -13.32
CA TRP A 109 -3.00 -8.12 -12.54
C TRP A 109 -3.27 -9.52 -13.11
N GLN A 110 -4.54 -9.85 -13.36
CA GLN A 110 -4.94 -11.14 -13.93
C GLN A 110 -4.32 -11.36 -15.32
N ALA A 111 -4.27 -10.32 -16.15
CA ALA A 111 -3.66 -10.38 -17.48
C ALA A 111 -2.15 -10.63 -17.41
N LYS A 112 -1.45 -10.00 -16.46
CA LYS A 112 0.01 -10.09 -16.32
C LYS A 112 0.48 -11.35 -15.61
N PHE A 113 -0.17 -11.73 -14.52
CA PHE A 113 0.31 -12.79 -13.62
C PHE A 113 -0.51 -14.09 -13.71
N GLY A 114 -1.65 -14.08 -14.39
CA GLY A 114 -2.48 -15.29 -14.57
C GLY A 114 -3.19 -15.78 -13.31
N GLU A 115 -3.24 -14.97 -12.24
CA GLU A 115 -3.84 -15.31 -10.95
C GLU A 115 -4.83 -14.22 -10.50
N PRO A 116 -5.80 -14.53 -9.63
CA PRO A 116 -6.76 -13.54 -9.15
C PRO A 116 -6.08 -12.48 -8.28
N TYR A 117 -6.49 -11.22 -8.45
CA TYR A 117 -5.94 -10.12 -7.67
C TYR A 117 -6.32 -10.20 -6.20
N VAL A 118 -7.59 -10.50 -5.90
CA VAL A 118 -8.06 -10.75 -4.53
C VAL A 118 -7.91 -12.24 -4.23
N GLN A 119 -7.06 -12.57 -3.27
CA GLN A 119 -6.99 -13.92 -2.71
C GLN A 119 -8.12 -14.07 -1.69
N GLN A 120 -8.88 -15.16 -1.74
CA GLN A 120 -9.97 -15.41 -0.78
C GLN A 120 -9.36 -15.52 0.64
N THR A 121 -9.46 -14.45 1.42
CA THR A 121 -9.22 -14.51 2.86
C THR A 121 -10.37 -15.28 3.51
N LYS A 122 -10.11 -15.90 4.67
CA LYS A 122 -11.19 -16.48 5.47
C LYS A 122 -12.27 -15.41 5.67
N HIS A 123 -13.54 -15.82 5.58
CA HIS A 123 -14.75 -15.00 5.40
C HIS A 123 -15.00 -13.94 6.49
N GLU A 124 -14.11 -13.84 7.48
CA GLU A 124 -14.16 -12.99 8.67
C GLU A 124 -13.39 -11.67 8.46
N ASP A 125 -12.40 -11.66 7.56
CA ASP A 125 -11.49 -10.51 7.34
C ASP A 125 -12.01 -9.48 6.32
N MET A 126 -13.02 -9.85 5.53
CA MET A 126 -13.57 -9.01 4.46
C MET A 126 -14.25 -7.73 4.97
N LYS A 127 -14.62 -7.69 6.26
CA LYS A 127 -15.23 -6.50 6.88
C LYS A 127 -14.21 -5.47 7.38
N ASN A 128 -12.93 -5.82 7.44
CA ASN A 128 -11.87 -4.97 8.01
C ASN A 128 -10.82 -4.50 6.99
N CYS A 129 -10.99 -4.82 5.70
CA CYS A 129 -10.06 -4.39 4.65
C CYS A 129 -9.96 -2.87 4.45
N TRP A 130 -10.88 -2.08 5.00
CA TRP A 130 -11.08 -0.70 4.52
C TRP A 130 -10.89 0.41 5.57
N HIS A 131 -10.72 0.12 6.88
CA HIS A 131 -10.89 1.15 7.91
C HIS A 131 -9.72 1.45 8.88
N ASP A 132 -8.61 0.69 8.90
CA ASP A 132 -7.62 0.84 9.99
C ASP A 132 -6.25 1.45 9.64
N CYS A 133 -6.17 2.22 8.55
CA CYS A 133 -5.05 3.18 8.40
C CYS A 133 -5.12 4.34 9.43
N GLN A 134 -6.19 4.41 10.22
CA GLN A 134 -6.48 5.51 11.15
C GLN A 134 -5.73 5.38 12.50
N GLY A 135 -5.13 4.23 12.83
CA GLY A 135 -4.47 4.04 14.12
C GLY A 135 -3.01 4.45 14.21
N ARG A 136 -2.24 4.39 13.10
CA ARG A 136 -0.76 4.42 13.18
C ARG A 136 -0.11 5.77 12.93
N CYS A 137 -0.68 6.63 12.09
CA CYS A 137 -0.12 7.96 11.83
C CYS A 137 -0.47 9.02 12.89
N TRP A 138 -1.51 8.80 13.71
CA TRP A 138 -1.98 9.81 14.68
C TRP A 138 -1.09 9.94 15.93
N HIS A 139 -0.26 8.95 16.25
CA HIS A 139 0.60 9.00 17.43
C HIS A 139 1.93 9.75 17.22
N ALA A 140 2.31 10.08 15.97
CA ALA A 140 3.56 10.76 15.66
C ALA A 140 3.50 12.30 15.75
N CYS A 141 2.31 12.91 15.73
CA CYS A 141 2.11 14.36 15.85
C CYS A 141 1.28 14.73 17.09
N LYS A 142 1.79 14.40 18.28
CA LYS A 142 1.50 15.22 19.48
C LYS A 142 2.60 16.25 19.67
N SER A 143 2.66 17.22 18.76
CA SER A 143 3.20 18.54 19.09
C SER A 143 2.05 19.53 18.96
N ASN A 144 1.52 19.95 20.11
CA ASN A 144 0.61 21.08 20.22
C ASN A 144 1.27 22.30 19.55
N VAL A 145 0.90 22.57 18.30
CA VAL A 145 1.02 23.91 17.75
C VAL A 145 -0.39 24.47 17.82
N GLU A 146 -0.65 25.24 18.87
CA GLU A 146 -1.81 26.12 18.93
C GLU A 146 -1.66 27.13 17.78
N VAL A 147 -2.25 26.81 16.63
CA VAL A 147 -2.48 27.79 15.58
C VAL A 147 -3.66 28.63 16.06
N THR A 148 -3.35 29.71 16.78
CA THR A 148 -4.32 30.78 17.04
C THR A 148 -4.81 31.31 15.71
N GLN A 149 -6.06 31.00 15.35
CA GLN A 149 -6.75 31.65 14.24
C GLN A 149 -6.99 33.12 14.58
N ALA A 150 -6.80 33.95 13.55
CA ALA A 150 -6.77 35.41 13.58
C ALA A 150 -8.07 36.08 14.07
N LYS A 151 -7.89 37.29 14.61
CA LYS A 151 -8.66 38.48 14.21
C LYS A 151 -7.69 39.63 13.98
#